data_AF-A0A9D3VJA2-F1
#
_entry.id   AF-A0A9D3VJA2-F1
#
_cell.length_a   1.000
_cell.length_b   1.000
_cell.length_c   1.000
_cell.angle_alpha   90.00
_cell.angle_beta   90.00
_cell.angle_gamma   90.00
#
_symmetry.space_group_name_H-M   'P 1'
#
loop_
_entity.id
_entity.type
_entity.pdbx_description
1 polymer ?
#
loop_
_entity_poly.entity_id
_entity_poly.type
_entity_poly.pdbx_seq_one_letter_code
_entity_poly.pdbx_strand_id
1 'polypeptide(L)'
;MHWSSDISETWGRGTAGSLRRAALGLPVDEAAVGSLENYAKTEEAKVEEFIKAVTSSDAKVIVSGGAVKEMALHFCDRYNSALLKLSQPKPDDLEFVDSISIEEIGGSRVTVVRSEDGGNKVATVVLRGSTDSILDDLERAFDDGVNTYKVICRDSRMVPGAAATEIELARRLKEFSFKETGLDQYAIAKFAESFELVPRTLVENARLNPMDIISKLYEKHASGNAKVSIST
;
A
#
# COMPACT_ATOMS: atom_id res chain seq x y z
N MET A 1 -31.52 -18.83 -21.60
CA MET A 1 -31.39 -17.99 -20.39
C MET A 1 -32.75 -17.38 -20.12
N HIS A 2 -33.38 -17.82 -19.04
CA HIS A 2 -34.80 -17.68 -18.76
C HIS A 2 -35.06 -16.31 -18.13
N TRP A 3 -35.86 -15.48 -18.80
CA TRP A 3 -36.37 -14.21 -18.28
C TRP A 3 -37.72 -14.54 -17.65
N SER A 4 -37.81 -14.51 -16.31
CA SER A 4 -39.07 -14.73 -15.60
C SER A 4 -39.69 -13.38 -15.25
N SER A 5 -40.86 -13.13 -15.85
CA SER A 5 -41.71 -11.96 -15.67
C SER A 5 -42.73 -12.13 -14.53
N ASP A 6 -42.41 -12.89 -13.49
CA ASP A 6 -43.27 -13.11 -12.33
C ASP A 6 -42.65 -12.51 -11.07
N ILE A 7 -43.00 -11.26 -10.75
CA ILE A 7 -42.94 -10.71 -9.37
C ILE A 7 -43.95 -9.55 -9.14
N SER A 8 -44.77 -9.19 -10.14
CA SER A 8 -45.75 -8.10 -9.99
C SER A 8 -47.06 -8.47 -9.29
N GLU A 9 -47.20 -9.64 -8.65
CA GLU A 9 -48.46 -10.05 -7.99
C GLU A 9 -48.41 -10.35 -6.48
N THR A 10 -47.28 -10.14 -5.79
CA THR A 10 -47.21 -10.42 -4.33
C THR A 10 -46.93 -9.21 -3.43
N TRP A 11 -46.75 -8.02 -4.00
CA TRP A 11 -46.50 -6.79 -3.23
C TRP A 11 -47.57 -5.73 -3.50
N GLY A 12 -48.76 -5.93 -2.91
CA GLY A 12 -49.83 -4.94 -3.07
C GLY A 12 -51.04 -5.04 -2.13
N ARG A 13 -51.22 -6.12 -1.35
CA ARG A 13 -52.42 -6.27 -0.52
C ARG A 13 -52.24 -5.98 0.98
N GLY A 14 -51.01 -5.90 1.49
CA GLY A 14 -50.75 -5.71 2.93
C GLY A 14 -50.56 -4.25 3.37
N THR A 15 -49.68 -3.51 2.70
CA THR A 15 -49.21 -2.19 3.14
C THR A 15 -50.08 -1.02 2.68
N ALA A 16 -50.75 -1.14 1.53
CA ALA A 16 -51.68 -0.11 1.05
C ALA A 16 -52.97 -0.02 1.92
N GLY A 17 -53.34 -1.11 2.60
CA GLY A 17 -54.53 -1.19 3.45
C GLY A 17 -54.35 -0.63 4.87
N SER A 18 -53.14 -0.63 5.41
CA SER A 18 -52.86 -0.08 6.76
C SER A 18 -52.74 1.44 6.75
N LEU A 19 -52.08 2.01 5.73
CA LEU A 19 -51.95 3.46 5.56
C LEU A 19 -53.30 4.14 5.23
N ARG A 20 -54.18 3.48 4.46
CA ARG A 20 -55.57 3.95 4.25
C ARG A 20 -56.42 3.92 5.52
N ARG A 21 -56.19 2.97 6.44
CA ARG A 21 -56.93 2.87 7.72
C ARG A 21 -56.51 3.94 8.73
N ALA A 22 -55.22 4.28 8.78
CA ALA A 22 -54.72 5.37 9.62
C ALA A 22 -55.28 6.75 9.21
N ALA A 23 -55.41 7.00 7.89
CA ALA A 23 -56.06 8.22 7.38
C ALA A 23 -57.58 8.28 7.63
N LEU A 24 -58.21 7.13 7.94
CA LEU A 24 -59.65 6.99 8.20
C LEU A 24 -60.00 6.80 9.69
N GLY A 25 -59.01 6.92 10.61
CA GLY A 25 -59.24 6.80 12.05
C GLY A 25 -59.64 5.40 12.53
N LEU A 26 -59.35 4.35 11.76
CA LEU A 26 -59.62 2.95 12.14
C LEU A 26 -58.43 2.35 12.92
N PRO A 27 -58.68 1.41 13.86
CA PRO A 27 -57.63 0.84 14.70
C PRO A 27 -56.54 0.16 13.85
N VAL A 28 -55.30 0.57 14.10
CA VAL A 28 -54.10 0.01 13.49
C VAL A 28 -53.77 -1.31 14.18
N ASP A 29 -53.48 -2.35 13.42
CA ASP A 29 -53.20 -3.69 13.95
C ASP A 29 -51.93 -3.68 14.81
N GLU A 30 -52.05 -3.88 16.13
CA GLU A 30 -50.94 -3.85 17.09
C GLU A 30 -49.84 -4.87 16.73
N ALA A 31 -50.18 -5.98 16.09
CA ALA A 31 -49.21 -6.97 15.62
C ALA A 31 -48.31 -6.43 14.50
N ALA A 32 -48.83 -5.53 13.65
CA ALA A 32 -48.04 -4.88 12.60
C ALA A 32 -47.11 -3.80 13.16
N VAL A 33 -47.55 -3.06 14.19
CA VAL A 33 -46.73 -2.05 14.89
C VAL A 33 -45.55 -2.74 15.60
N GLY A 34 -45.81 -3.81 16.35
CA GLY A 34 -44.74 -4.58 17.01
C GLY A 34 -43.76 -5.23 16.04
N SER A 35 -44.21 -5.67 14.87
CA SER A 35 -43.33 -6.24 13.84
C SER A 35 -42.39 -5.21 13.22
N LEU A 36 -42.86 -3.97 13.04
CA LEU A 36 -42.05 -2.86 12.53
C LEU A 36 -41.02 -2.38 13.57
N GLU A 37 -41.40 -2.30 14.83
CA GLU A 37 -40.49 -1.95 15.93
C GLU A 37 -39.35 -2.97 16.09
N ASN A 38 -39.66 -4.26 15.98
CA ASN A 38 -38.66 -5.33 16.03
C ASN A 38 -37.74 -5.33 14.81
N TYR A 39 -38.26 -5.01 13.62
CA TYR A 39 -37.46 -4.87 12.41
C TYR A 39 -36.45 -3.72 12.53
N ALA A 40 -36.90 -2.54 13.01
CA ALA A 40 -36.05 -1.39 13.22
C ALA A 40 -34.90 -1.71 14.18
N LYS A 41 -35.19 -2.25 15.38
CA LYS A 41 -34.19 -2.66 16.38
C LYS A 41 -33.16 -3.66 15.83
N THR A 42 -33.58 -4.54 14.92
CA THR A 42 -32.70 -5.54 14.31
C THR A 42 -31.74 -4.92 13.28
N GLU A 43 -32.16 -3.90 12.52
CA GLU A 43 -31.25 -3.15 11.65
C GLU A 43 -30.21 -2.35 12.47
N GLU A 44 -30.61 -1.76 13.59
CA GLU A 44 -29.67 -1.00 14.45
C GLU A 44 -28.56 -1.87 15.02
N ALA A 45 -28.93 -3.05 15.54
CA ALA A 45 -27.99 -4.00 16.10
C ALA A 45 -26.94 -4.46 15.06
N LYS A 46 -27.36 -4.70 13.82
CA LYS A 46 -26.46 -5.12 12.74
C LYS A 46 -25.45 -4.02 12.38
N VAL A 47 -25.89 -2.77 12.27
CA VAL A 47 -25.01 -1.64 11.93
C VAL A 47 -23.99 -1.40 13.06
N GLU A 48 -24.43 -1.50 14.32
CA GLU A 48 -23.55 -1.38 15.47
C GLU A 48 -22.50 -2.51 15.52
N GLU A 49 -22.88 -3.75 15.23
CA GLU A 49 -21.98 -4.89 15.16
C GLU A 49 -20.90 -4.69 14.08
N PHE A 50 -21.29 -4.25 12.89
CA PHE A 50 -20.34 -3.95 11.81
C PHE A 50 -19.35 -2.86 12.21
N ILE A 51 -19.81 -1.77 12.81
CA ILE A 51 -18.92 -0.66 13.20
C ILE A 51 -17.97 -1.11 14.32
N LYS A 52 -18.45 -1.88 15.31
CA LYS A 52 -17.59 -2.47 16.36
C LYS A 52 -16.51 -3.38 15.77
N ALA A 53 -16.85 -4.23 14.81
CA ALA A 53 -15.88 -5.10 14.15
C ALA A 53 -14.78 -4.28 13.45
N VAL A 54 -15.15 -3.21 12.76
CA VAL A 54 -14.19 -2.32 12.09
C VAL A 54 -13.33 -1.55 13.10
N THR A 55 -13.91 -0.96 14.14
CA THR A 55 -13.15 -0.25 15.18
C THR A 55 -12.24 -1.19 15.97
N SER A 56 -12.64 -2.45 16.19
CA SER A 56 -11.79 -3.46 16.85
C SER A 56 -10.54 -3.82 16.03
N SER A 57 -10.52 -3.48 14.75
CA SER A 57 -9.37 -3.64 13.85
C SER A 57 -8.40 -2.44 13.89
N ASP A 58 -8.56 -1.52 14.85
CA ASP A 58 -7.81 -0.23 14.98
C ASP A 58 -8.00 0.74 13.80
N ALA A 59 -9.06 0.54 13.00
CA ALA A 59 -9.41 1.45 11.92
C ALA A 59 -10.01 2.75 12.47
N LYS A 60 -9.36 3.89 12.21
CA LYS A 60 -9.83 5.22 12.65
C LYS A 60 -10.74 5.94 11.65
N VAL A 61 -10.72 5.52 10.38
CA VAL A 61 -11.50 6.13 9.30
C VAL A 61 -12.22 5.04 8.51
N ILE A 62 -13.52 5.19 8.35
CA ILE A 62 -14.38 4.33 7.53
C ILE A 62 -14.75 5.13 6.29
N VAL A 63 -14.45 4.60 5.09
CA VAL A 63 -14.81 5.24 3.82
C VAL A 63 -15.92 4.43 3.15
N SER A 64 -17.05 5.07 2.84
CA SER A 64 -18.16 4.43 2.15
C SER A 64 -18.43 5.12 0.81
N GLY A 65 -18.48 4.31 -0.26
CA GLY A 65 -18.93 4.74 -1.59
C GLY A 65 -20.46 4.71 -1.78
N GLY A 66 -21.21 4.26 -0.77
CA GLY A 66 -22.67 4.10 -0.81
C GLY A 66 -23.42 5.10 0.07
N ALA A 67 -24.75 5.05 0.02
CA ALA A 67 -25.58 5.83 0.93
C ALA A 67 -25.40 5.34 2.38
N VAL A 68 -24.96 6.23 3.26
CA VAL A 68 -24.87 5.98 4.69
C VAL A 68 -26.13 6.53 5.37
N LYS A 69 -26.81 5.69 6.16
CA LYS A 69 -27.91 6.11 7.06
C LYS A 69 -27.34 6.89 8.26
N GLU A 70 -28.06 7.89 8.74
CA GLU A 70 -27.66 8.78 9.85
C GLU A 70 -27.31 8.02 11.14
N MET A 71 -27.95 6.87 11.36
CA MET A 71 -27.67 5.98 12.47
C MET A 71 -26.24 5.41 12.47
N ALA A 72 -25.64 5.19 11.30
CA ALA A 72 -24.25 4.74 11.21
C ALA A 72 -23.25 5.84 11.61
N LEU A 73 -23.56 7.12 11.30
CA LEU A 73 -22.77 8.26 11.77
C LEU A 73 -22.76 8.32 13.30
N HIS A 74 -23.93 8.17 13.93
CA HIS A 74 -24.04 8.17 15.39
C HIS A 74 -23.22 7.07 16.07
N PHE A 75 -23.19 5.86 15.50
CA PHE A 75 -22.33 4.79 16.01
C PHE A 75 -20.84 5.05 15.75
N CYS A 76 -20.48 5.60 14.58
CA CYS A 76 -19.10 5.97 14.29
C CYS A 76 -18.56 7.01 15.29
N ASP A 77 -19.35 8.04 15.62
CA ASP A 77 -19.02 9.03 16.64
C ASP A 77 -18.91 8.41 18.04
N ARG A 78 -19.84 7.51 18.40
CA ARG A 78 -19.80 6.78 19.68
C ARG A 78 -18.50 5.98 19.85
N TYR A 79 -18.02 5.36 18.77
CA TYR A 79 -16.78 4.57 18.76
C TYR A 79 -15.53 5.37 18.36
N ASN A 80 -15.65 6.71 18.28
CA ASN A 80 -14.55 7.62 17.95
C ASN A 80 -13.84 7.25 16.62
N SER A 81 -14.64 6.92 15.61
CA SER A 81 -14.21 6.59 14.25
C SER A 81 -14.82 7.59 13.27
N ALA A 82 -14.01 8.11 12.34
CA ALA A 82 -14.47 9.08 11.36
C ALA A 82 -15.09 8.38 10.16
N LEU A 83 -16.32 8.76 9.77
CA LEU A 83 -16.97 8.21 8.58
C LEU A 83 -16.92 9.22 7.43
N LEU A 84 -16.19 8.87 6.37
CA LEU A 84 -16.13 9.65 5.14
C LEU A 84 -17.07 9.04 4.10
N LYS A 85 -18.11 9.79 3.75
CA LYS A 85 -18.96 9.45 2.60
C LYS A 85 -18.32 10.04 1.35
N LEU A 86 -18.00 9.20 0.37
CA LEU A 86 -17.62 9.67 -0.96
C LEU A 86 -18.90 10.13 -1.66
N SER A 87 -19.14 11.45 -1.66
CA SER A 87 -20.24 12.08 -2.38
C SER A 87 -19.76 12.64 -3.71
N GLN A 88 -20.73 13.01 -4.56
CA GLN A 88 -20.43 13.83 -5.74
C GLN A 88 -19.66 15.08 -5.27
N PRO A 89 -18.48 15.36 -5.85
CA PRO A 89 -17.70 16.52 -5.47
C PRO A 89 -18.52 17.79 -5.76
N LYS A 90 -18.47 18.75 -4.85
CA LYS A 90 -19.11 20.04 -5.09
C LYS A 90 -18.30 20.82 -6.12
N PRO A 91 -18.91 21.77 -6.85
CA PRO A 91 -18.15 22.64 -7.76
C PRO A 91 -16.96 23.33 -7.10
N ASP A 92 -17.06 23.62 -5.80
CA ASP A 92 -15.98 24.23 -5.01
C ASP A 92 -14.82 23.28 -4.67
N ASP A 93 -15.04 21.96 -4.76
CA ASP A 93 -14.03 20.91 -4.53
C ASP A 93 -13.28 20.56 -5.83
N LEU A 94 -13.68 21.14 -6.96
CA LEU A 94 -13.06 20.89 -8.27
C LEU A 94 -11.95 21.90 -8.52
N GLU A 95 -10.76 21.39 -8.79
CA GLU A 95 -9.63 22.20 -9.23
C GLU A 95 -9.52 22.22 -10.76
N PHE A 96 -8.89 23.27 -11.28
CA PHE A 96 -8.64 23.41 -12.72
C PHE A 96 -7.41 22.60 -13.13
N VAL A 97 -7.49 22.00 -14.31
CA VAL A 97 -6.39 21.27 -14.96
C VAL A 97 -6.13 21.90 -16.32
N ASP A 98 -4.87 21.94 -16.72
CA ASP A 98 -4.46 22.68 -17.91
C ASP A 98 -4.89 21.99 -19.20
N SER A 99 -4.79 20.65 -19.24
CA SER A 99 -5.27 19.89 -20.39
C SER A 99 -5.76 18.50 -20.03
N ILE A 100 -6.79 18.05 -20.76
CA ILE A 100 -7.32 16.70 -20.71
C ILE A 100 -7.34 16.17 -22.15
N SER A 101 -6.64 15.07 -22.39
CA SER A 101 -6.60 14.38 -23.68
C SER A 101 -6.99 12.91 -23.51
N ILE A 102 -7.58 12.33 -24.55
CA ILE A 102 -7.76 10.88 -24.64
C ILE A 102 -6.67 10.37 -25.57
N GLU A 103 -5.78 9.53 -25.05
CA GLU A 103 -4.64 8.98 -25.77
C GLU A 103 -4.79 7.46 -25.86
N GLU A 104 -4.23 6.86 -26.90
CA GLU A 104 -4.20 5.41 -27.03
C GLU A 104 -2.80 4.91 -26.67
N ILE A 105 -2.70 4.14 -25.58
CA ILE A 105 -1.44 3.56 -25.10
C ILE A 105 -1.60 2.04 -25.12
N GLY A 106 -0.85 1.37 -26.00
CA GLY A 106 -0.84 -0.10 -26.07
C GLY A 106 -2.19 -0.71 -26.46
N GLY A 107 -2.97 -0.04 -27.32
CA GLY A 107 -4.31 -0.48 -27.74
C GLY A 107 -5.42 -0.17 -26.73
N SER A 108 -5.09 0.43 -25.58
CA SER A 108 -6.05 0.88 -24.59
C SER A 108 -6.21 2.39 -24.65
N ARG A 109 -7.46 2.87 -24.68
CA ARG A 109 -7.75 4.30 -24.57
C ARG A 109 -7.63 4.72 -23.10
N VAL A 110 -6.74 5.67 -22.85
CA VAL A 110 -6.52 6.27 -21.53
C VAL A 110 -6.87 7.75 -21.57
N THR A 111 -7.39 8.27 -20.47
CA THR A 111 -7.59 9.72 -20.31
C THR A 111 -6.38 10.27 -19.56
N VAL A 112 -5.64 11.14 -20.22
CA VAL A 112 -4.45 11.80 -19.67
C VAL A 112 -4.86 13.19 -19.22
N VAL A 113 -4.65 13.46 -17.94
CA VAL A 113 -4.88 14.77 -17.33
C VAL A 113 -3.52 15.36 -17.02
N ARG A 114 -3.21 16.53 -17.59
CA ARG A 114 -1.94 17.23 -17.35
C ARG A 114 -2.23 18.58 -16.69
N SER A 115 -1.43 18.86 -15.68
CA SER A 115 -1.27 20.20 -15.10
C SER A 115 0.21 20.54 -15.25
N GLU A 116 0.53 21.64 -15.91
CA GLU A 116 1.88 22.17 -16.07
C GLU A 116 2.14 23.31 -15.09
N ASP A 117 1.09 24.07 -14.75
CA ASP A 117 1.18 25.22 -13.85
C ASP A 117 0.76 24.87 -12.42
N GLY A 118 1.75 24.57 -11.59
CA GLY A 118 1.56 24.29 -10.17
C GLY A 118 2.49 23.16 -9.75
N GLY A 119 3.20 23.33 -8.63
CA GLY A 119 4.13 22.32 -8.11
C GLY A 119 3.42 20.99 -7.82
N ASN A 120 3.27 20.17 -8.86
CA ASN A 120 2.47 18.96 -8.83
C ASN A 120 3.07 18.00 -7.83
N LYS A 121 2.28 17.68 -6.80
CA LYS A 121 2.63 16.66 -5.81
C LYS A 121 2.45 15.24 -6.35
N VAL A 122 1.88 15.11 -7.55
CA VAL A 122 1.53 13.83 -8.16
C VAL A 122 2.15 13.78 -9.55
N ALA A 123 2.88 12.69 -9.82
CA ALA A 123 3.39 12.35 -11.14
C ALA A 123 2.92 10.93 -11.47
N THR A 124 2.52 10.70 -12.71
CA THR A 124 2.10 9.38 -13.20
C THR A 124 3.14 8.85 -14.17
N VAL A 125 3.71 7.67 -13.85
CA VAL A 125 4.62 6.95 -14.73
C VAL A 125 3.87 5.77 -15.33
N VAL A 126 3.83 5.68 -16.66
CA VAL A 126 3.17 4.57 -17.36
C VAL A 126 4.20 3.53 -17.75
N LEU A 127 4.16 2.37 -17.10
CA LEU A 127 5.01 1.23 -17.42
C LEU A 127 4.38 0.37 -18.52
N ARG A 128 5.20 -0.17 -19.42
CA ARG A 128 4.78 -1.07 -20.50
C ARG A 128 5.71 -2.26 -20.55
N GLY A 129 5.14 -3.47 -20.54
CA GLY A 129 5.86 -4.74 -20.67
C GLY A 129 5.24 -5.60 -21.77
N SER A 130 6.00 -6.58 -22.27
CA SER A 130 5.50 -7.58 -23.23
C SER A 130 4.69 -8.70 -22.56
N THR A 131 4.90 -8.91 -21.27
CA THR A 131 4.16 -9.85 -20.41
C THR A 131 3.93 -9.22 -19.05
N ASP A 132 2.90 -9.69 -18.33
CA ASP A 132 2.59 -9.21 -16.98
C ASP A 132 3.76 -9.43 -16.02
N SER A 133 4.50 -10.54 -16.16
CA SER A 133 5.68 -10.80 -15.32
C SER A 133 6.78 -9.75 -15.47
N ILE A 134 7.02 -9.28 -16.72
CA ILE A 134 8.01 -8.21 -16.94
C ILE A 134 7.49 -6.88 -16.39
N LEU A 135 6.18 -6.65 -16.46
CA LEU A 135 5.57 -5.45 -15.90
C LEU A 135 5.70 -5.43 -14.37
N ASP A 136 5.43 -6.56 -13.71
CA ASP A 136 5.60 -6.72 -12.26
C ASP A 136 7.06 -6.48 -11.84
N ASP A 137 8.02 -7.00 -12.59
CA ASP A 137 9.45 -6.79 -12.33
C ASP A 137 9.85 -5.31 -12.52
N LEU A 138 9.31 -4.64 -13.55
CA LEU A 138 9.52 -3.21 -13.80
C LEU A 138 8.91 -2.33 -12.72
N GLU A 139 7.70 -2.66 -12.26
CA GLU A 139 7.02 -1.96 -11.17
C GLU A 139 7.86 -2.05 -9.89
N ARG A 140 8.31 -3.25 -9.53
CA ARG A 140 9.20 -3.47 -8.37
C ARG A 140 10.49 -2.65 -8.47
N ALA A 141 11.13 -2.65 -9.64
CA ALA A 141 12.36 -1.89 -9.86
C ALA A 141 12.13 -0.36 -9.73
N PHE A 142 10.98 0.13 -10.20
CA PHE A 142 10.59 1.53 -10.05
C PHE A 142 10.30 1.89 -8.59
N ASP A 143 9.54 1.06 -7.88
CA ASP A 143 9.23 1.25 -6.48
C ASP A 143 10.50 1.27 -5.61
N ASP A 144 11.43 0.36 -5.86
CA ASP A 144 12.75 0.34 -5.20
C ASP A 144 13.53 1.64 -5.46
N GLY A 145 13.51 2.14 -6.70
CA GLY A 145 14.14 3.41 -7.08
C GLY A 145 13.54 4.62 -6.36
N VAL A 146 12.21 4.75 -6.38
CA VAL A 146 11.47 5.84 -5.71
C VAL A 146 11.68 5.78 -4.20
N ASN A 147 11.62 4.59 -3.61
CA ASN A 147 11.83 4.41 -2.18
C ASN A 147 13.28 4.73 -1.79
N THR A 148 14.27 4.35 -2.60
CA THR A 148 15.67 4.72 -2.39
C THR A 148 15.87 6.23 -2.43
N TYR A 149 15.29 6.91 -3.43
CA TYR A 149 15.36 8.37 -3.51
C TYR A 149 14.70 9.04 -2.30
N LYS A 150 13.55 8.53 -1.85
CA LYS A 150 12.87 9.01 -0.65
C LYS A 150 13.74 8.90 0.61
N VAL A 151 14.53 7.83 0.74
CA VAL A 151 15.50 7.67 1.84
C VAL A 151 16.63 8.70 1.71
N ILE A 152 17.17 8.89 0.51
CA ILE A 152 18.25 9.87 0.24
C ILE A 152 17.82 11.31 0.55
N CYS A 153 16.56 11.66 0.27
CA CYS A 153 16.01 12.97 0.62
C CYS A 153 15.92 13.21 2.14
N ARG A 154 15.89 12.14 2.95
CA ARG A 154 15.87 12.23 4.42
C ARG A 154 17.28 12.22 5.01
N ASP A 155 18.18 11.40 4.47
CA ASP A 155 19.58 11.31 4.86
C ASP A 155 20.48 11.23 3.63
N SER A 156 21.35 12.21 3.46
CA SER A 156 22.25 12.31 2.30
C SER A 156 23.56 11.52 2.46
N ARG A 157 23.76 10.81 3.58
CA ARG A 157 24.95 9.96 3.77
C ARG A 157 24.84 8.70 2.92
N MET A 158 25.85 8.45 2.09
CA MET A 158 25.92 7.29 1.21
C MET A 158 27.19 6.50 1.43
N VAL A 159 27.13 5.20 1.14
CA VAL A 159 28.27 4.28 1.17
C VAL A 159 28.47 3.68 -0.22
N PRO A 160 29.72 3.35 -0.62
CA PRO A 160 29.97 2.73 -1.92
C PRO A 160 29.36 1.31 -1.98
N GLY A 161 28.62 1.02 -3.04
CA GLY A 161 27.98 -0.28 -3.27
C GLY A 161 28.91 -1.33 -3.88
N ALA A 162 28.33 -2.37 -4.48
CA ALA A 162 29.04 -3.44 -5.20
C ALA A 162 30.17 -4.09 -4.38
N ALA A 163 29.84 -4.46 -3.14
CA ALA A 163 30.70 -5.09 -2.15
C ALA A 163 31.88 -4.26 -1.61
N ALA A 164 32.01 -2.98 -2.00
CA ALA A 164 33.09 -2.11 -1.50
C ALA A 164 32.98 -1.90 0.02
N THR A 165 31.75 -1.67 0.51
CA THR A 165 31.50 -1.45 1.95
C THR A 165 31.78 -2.71 2.77
N GLU A 166 31.36 -3.87 2.26
CA GLU A 166 31.54 -5.17 2.90
C GLU A 166 33.02 -5.52 3.05
N ILE A 167 33.85 -5.31 2.02
CA ILE A 167 35.30 -5.55 2.10
C ILE A 167 35.98 -4.59 3.08
N GLU A 168 35.59 -3.31 3.08
CA GLU A 168 36.16 -2.34 4.02
C GLU A 168 35.78 -2.66 5.47
N LEU A 169 34.54 -3.12 5.71
CA LEU A 169 34.10 -3.58 7.03
C LEU A 169 34.85 -4.84 7.47
N ALA A 170 34.98 -5.83 6.58
CA ALA A 170 35.74 -7.06 6.84
C ALA A 170 37.18 -6.74 7.25
N ARG A 171 37.86 -5.85 6.52
CA ARG A 171 39.22 -5.41 6.84
C ARG A 171 39.30 -4.76 8.23
N ARG A 172 38.44 -3.79 8.50
CA ARG A 172 38.45 -3.05 9.78
C ARG A 172 38.12 -3.94 10.98
N LEU A 173 37.16 -4.84 10.84
CA LEU A 173 36.79 -5.80 11.89
C LEU A 173 37.90 -6.81 12.15
N LYS A 174 38.59 -7.24 11.09
CA LYS A 174 39.77 -8.11 11.22
C LYS A 174 40.94 -7.40 11.89
N GLU A 175 41.15 -6.12 11.59
CA GLU A 175 42.14 -5.29 12.31
C GLU A 175 41.76 -5.06 13.78
N PHE A 176 40.46 -4.91 14.05
CA PHE A 176 39.94 -4.79 15.40
C PHE A 176 40.11 -6.08 16.21
N SER A 177 39.92 -7.25 15.59
CA SER A 177 40.08 -8.53 16.29
C SER A 177 41.48 -8.73 16.86
N PHE A 178 42.53 -8.23 16.19
CA PHE A 178 43.91 -8.29 16.70
C PHE A 178 44.17 -7.42 17.93
N LYS A 179 43.27 -6.48 18.26
CA LYS A 179 43.39 -5.66 19.48
C LYS A 179 42.77 -6.34 20.69
N GLU A 180 41.85 -7.26 20.46
CA GLU A 180 41.18 -8.02 21.51
C GLU A 180 41.99 -9.24 21.90
N THR A 181 41.82 -9.69 23.15
CA THR A 181 42.54 -10.84 23.70
C THR A 181 41.58 -11.95 24.10
N GLY A 182 41.98 -13.20 23.89
CA GLY A 182 41.21 -14.37 24.32
C GLY A 182 40.32 -14.92 23.21
N LEU A 183 39.18 -15.50 23.60
CA LEU A 183 38.27 -16.19 22.67
C LEU A 183 37.55 -15.22 21.71
N ASP A 184 37.33 -13.98 22.14
CA ASP A 184 36.57 -12.98 21.40
C ASP A 184 37.28 -12.56 20.10
N GLN A 185 38.62 -12.58 20.09
CA GLN A 185 39.41 -12.36 18.88
C GLN A 185 38.98 -13.28 17.73
N TYR A 186 38.82 -14.58 18.01
CA TYR A 186 38.46 -15.56 16.98
C TYR A 186 37.01 -15.37 16.51
N ALA A 187 36.11 -15.04 17.44
CA ALA A 187 34.72 -14.76 17.11
C ALA A 187 34.61 -13.53 16.19
N ILE A 188 35.30 -12.43 16.51
CA ILE A 188 35.32 -11.20 15.70
C ILE A 188 35.97 -11.47 14.35
N ALA A 189 37.07 -12.22 14.30
CA ALA A 189 37.74 -12.56 13.05
C ALA A 189 36.83 -13.38 12.12
N LYS A 190 36.06 -14.33 12.67
CA LYS A 190 35.08 -15.11 11.89
C LYS A 190 33.87 -14.29 11.46
N PHE A 191 33.45 -13.35 12.30
CA PHE A 191 32.41 -12.40 11.91
C PHE A 191 32.87 -11.48 10.77
N ALA A 192 34.12 -11.01 10.80
CA ALA A 192 34.72 -10.24 9.71
C ALA A 192 34.74 -11.03 8.39
N GLU A 193 35.12 -12.32 8.44
CA GLU A 193 35.12 -13.22 7.27
C GLU A 193 33.71 -13.41 6.68
N SER A 194 32.66 -13.35 7.50
CA SER A 194 31.27 -13.49 7.02
C SER A 194 30.84 -12.39 6.04
N PHE A 195 31.42 -11.17 6.15
CA PHE A 195 31.17 -10.10 5.19
C PHE A 195 31.71 -10.41 3.79
N GLU A 196 32.63 -11.36 3.65
CA GLU A 196 33.12 -11.79 2.33
C GLU A 196 32.09 -12.62 1.56
N LEU A 197 31.02 -13.10 2.21
CA LEU A 197 29.99 -13.91 1.55
C LEU A 197 29.35 -13.15 0.38
N VAL A 198 28.94 -11.89 0.60
CA VAL A 198 28.29 -11.06 -0.42
C VAL A 198 29.19 -10.84 -1.65
N PRO A 199 30.45 -10.35 -1.54
CA PRO A 199 31.33 -10.23 -2.69
C PRO A 199 31.59 -11.56 -3.39
N ARG A 200 31.75 -12.66 -2.65
CA ARG A 200 31.94 -14.00 -3.24
C ARG A 200 30.75 -14.37 -4.11
N THR A 201 29.54 -14.26 -3.59
CA THR A 201 28.32 -14.57 -4.32
C THR A 201 28.14 -13.68 -5.56
N LEU A 202 28.45 -12.38 -5.47
CA LEU A 202 28.38 -11.48 -6.62
C LEU A 202 29.39 -11.87 -7.72
N VAL A 203 30.62 -12.23 -7.34
CA VAL A 203 31.67 -12.64 -8.27
C VAL A 203 31.36 -14.01 -8.91
N GLU A 204 30.84 -14.96 -8.12
CA GLU A 204 30.41 -16.28 -8.59
C GLU A 204 29.24 -16.16 -9.58
N ASN A 205 28.26 -15.31 -9.27
CA ASN A 205 27.14 -15.02 -10.17
C ASN A 205 27.61 -14.40 -11.49
N ALA A 206 28.68 -13.60 -11.46
CA ALA A 206 29.35 -13.06 -12.63
C ALA A 206 30.23 -14.08 -13.39
N ARG A 207 30.33 -15.34 -12.91
CA ARG A 207 31.18 -16.41 -13.46
C ARG A 207 32.68 -16.08 -13.47
N LEU A 208 33.11 -15.27 -12.51
CA LEU A 208 34.50 -14.89 -12.32
C LEU A 208 35.11 -15.65 -11.13
N ASN A 209 36.44 -15.64 -11.00
CA ASN A 209 37.12 -16.32 -9.88
C ASN A 209 37.08 -15.44 -8.61
N PRO A 210 36.39 -15.86 -7.53
CA PRO A 210 36.28 -15.08 -6.29
C PRO A 210 37.63 -14.83 -5.62
N MET A 211 38.53 -15.81 -5.66
CA MET A 211 39.83 -15.71 -4.98
C MET A 211 40.69 -14.59 -5.56
N ASP A 212 40.70 -14.45 -6.89
CA ASP A 212 41.50 -13.45 -7.58
C ASP A 212 40.95 -12.04 -7.35
N ILE A 213 39.62 -11.88 -7.43
CA ILE A 213 38.98 -10.57 -7.29
C ILE A 213 39.04 -10.09 -5.84
N ILE A 214 38.73 -10.95 -4.88
CA ILE A 214 38.74 -10.57 -3.46
C ILE A 214 40.15 -10.22 -3.00
N SER A 215 41.17 -10.97 -3.42
CA SER A 215 42.57 -10.64 -3.10
C SER A 215 42.96 -9.26 -3.64
N LYS A 216 42.62 -8.97 -4.90
CA LYS A 216 42.84 -7.64 -5.50
C LYS A 216 42.06 -6.53 -4.81
N LEU A 217 40.84 -6.81 -4.35
CA LEU A 217 40.05 -5.84 -3.58
C LEU A 217 40.71 -5.55 -2.24
N TYR A 218 41.17 -6.56 -1.51
CA TYR A 218 41.91 -6.35 -0.26
C TYR A 218 43.17 -5.52 -0.46
N GLU A 219 43.96 -5.79 -1.51
CA GLU A 219 45.14 -5.00 -1.84
C GLU A 219 44.79 -3.51 -2.08
N LYS A 220 43.74 -3.26 -2.88
CA LYS A 220 43.29 -1.90 -3.18
C LYS A 220 42.73 -1.18 -1.95
N HIS A 221 41.97 -1.87 -1.11
CA HIS A 221 41.47 -1.30 0.14
C HIS A 221 42.59 -1.04 1.16
N ALA A 222 43.58 -1.93 1.24
CA ALA A 222 44.77 -1.74 2.07
C ALA A 222 45.61 -0.53 1.62
N SER A 223 45.63 -0.21 0.32
CA SER A 223 46.25 1.01 -0.21
C SER A 223 45.49 2.31 0.09
N GLY A 224 44.40 2.25 0.87
CA GLY A 224 43.61 3.41 1.29
C GLY A 224 42.44 3.77 0.35
N ASN A 225 42.23 2.99 -0.73
CA ASN A 225 41.13 3.23 -1.66
C ASN A 225 39.86 2.50 -1.23
N ALA A 226 39.21 2.99 -0.16
CA ALA A 226 38.00 2.37 0.42
C ALA A 226 36.74 2.39 -0.46
N LYS A 227 36.80 2.99 -1.66
CA LYS A 227 35.68 3.10 -2.61
C LYS A 227 35.78 2.12 -3.78
N VAL A 228 36.80 1.27 -3.80
CA VAL A 228 36.98 0.31 -4.89
C VAL A 228 35.94 -0.78 -4.78
N SER A 229 35.14 -0.97 -5.81
CA SER A 229 34.16 -2.05 -5.87
C SER A 229 34.63 -3.19 -6.77
N ILE A 230 33.85 -4.26 -6.80
CA ILE A 230 34.01 -5.31 -7.83
C ILE A 230 33.88 -4.64 -9.20
N SER A 231 34.87 -4.86 -10.05
CA SER A 231 34.84 -4.51 -11.47
C SER A 231 34.95 -5.81 -12.25
N THR A 232 33.88 -6.17 -12.96
CA THR A 232 33.83 -7.30 -13.89
C THR A 232 34.63 -7.01 -15.15
#